data_AF-A0A0F9AG91-F1
#
_entry.id   AF-A0A0F9AG91-F1
#
_cell.length_a   1.000
_cell.length_b   1.000
_cell.length_c   1.000
_cell.angle_alpha   90.00
_cell.angle_beta   90.00
_cell.angle_gamma   90.00
#
_symmetry.space_group_name_H-M   'P 1'
#
loop_
_entity.id
_entity.type
_entity.pdbx_description
1 polymer ?
#
loop_
_entity_poly.entity_id
_entity_poly.type
_entity_poly.pdbx_seq_one_letter_code
_entity_poly.pdbx_strand_id
1 'polypeptide(L)'
;MKIYVASSWRNDYQPIVVQHLQKAGNDVYDFRHPAPGNNGFHWNEIDPDWQAWTLKEYRNALNHPLAVNGFSLDMDALRWCDVVVA
;
A
#
# COMPACT_ATOMS: atom_id res chain seq x y z
N MET A 1 0.92 -1.19 -19.78
CA MET A 1 -0.36 -0.84 -19.12
C MET A 1 -0.07 -0.36 -17.72
N LYS A 2 -1.01 0.35 -17.10
CA LYS A 2 -0.94 0.77 -15.71
C LYS A 2 -1.54 -0.31 -14.82
N ILE A 3 -0.75 -0.87 -13.90
CA ILE A 3 -1.15 -2.02 -13.09
C ILE A 3 -1.08 -1.68 -11.61
N TYR A 4 -2.14 -2.00 -10.87
CA TYR A 4 -2.11 -2.03 -9.40
C TYR A 4 -1.98 -3.49 -8.94
N VAL A 5 -0.90 -3.80 -8.21
CA VAL A 5 -0.69 -5.14 -7.63
C VAL A 5 -1.31 -5.16 -6.23
N ALA A 6 -2.55 -5.61 -6.13
CA ALA A 6 -3.28 -5.73 -4.88
C ALA A 6 -2.86 -7.01 -4.16
N SER A 7 -2.21 -6.91 -3.01
CA SER A 7 -1.80 -8.10 -2.26
C SER A 7 -1.75 -7.79 -0.77
N SER A 8 -1.82 -8.84 0.06
CA SER A 8 -1.47 -8.69 1.47
C SER A 8 -0.07 -8.09 1.63
N TRP A 9 0.08 -7.17 2.58
CA TRP A 9 1.38 -6.65 3.00
C TRP A 9 2.34 -7.78 3.41
N ARG A 10 1.82 -8.91 3.88
CA ARG A 10 2.61 -10.07 4.34
C ARG A 10 2.97 -11.07 3.22
N ASN A 11 2.60 -10.81 1.97
CA ASN A 11 2.89 -11.73 0.87
C ASN A 11 4.33 -11.57 0.37
N ASP A 12 5.17 -12.58 0.58
CA ASP A 12 6.58 -12.53 0.17
C ASP A 12 6.78 -12.59 -1.36
N TYR A 13 5.77 -13.00 -2.13
CA TYR A 13 5.83 -13.04 -3.59
C TYR A 13 5.49 -11.70 -4.26
N GLN A 14 4.92 -10.74 -3.54
CA GLN A 14 4.51 -9.46 -4.13
C GLN A 14 5.68 -8.71 -4.83
N PRO A 15 6.90 -8.62 -4.25
CA PRO A 15 8.00 -7.90 -4.90
C PRO A 15 8.44 -8.52 -6.22
N ILE A 16 8.42 -9.86 -6.33
CA ILE A 16 8.82 -10.54 -7.57
C ILE A 16 7.75 -10.37 -8.65
N VAL A 17 6.47 -10.35 -8.28
CA VAL A 17 5.36 -10.05 -9.21
C VAL A 17 5.50 -8.62 -9.76
N VAL A 18 5.70 -7.62 -8.89
CA VAL A 18 5.93 -6.23 -9.31
C VAL A 18 7.11 -6.16 -10.28
N GLN A 19 8.24 -6.76 -9.93
CA GLN A 19 9.44 -6.73 -10.75
C GLN A 19 9.21 -7.37 -12.13
N HIS A 20 8.54 -8.51 -12.20
CA HIS A 20 8.27 -9.18 -13.48
C HIS A 20 7.32 -8.36 -14.37
N LEU A 21 6.28 -7.76 -13.80
CA LEU A 21 5.34 -6.91 -14.54
C LEU A 21 6.02 -5.65 -15.07
N GLN A 22 6.91 -5.04 -14.28
CA GLN A 22 7.73 -3.89 -14.71
C GLN A 22 8.69 -4.29 -15.84
N LYS A 23 9.40 -5.43 -15.70
CA LYS A 23 10.29 -5.97 -16.75
C LYS A 23 9.56 -6.28 -18.05
N ALA A 24 8.26 -6.56 -17.99
CA ALA A 24 7.40 -6.75 -19.16
C ALA A 24 6.94 -5.43 -19.81
N GLY A 25 7.41 -4.27 -19.34
CA GLY A 25 7.11 -2.96 -19.92
C GLY A 25 5.83 -2.30 -19.41
N ASN A 26 5.37 -2.66 -18.21
CA ASN A 26 4.20 -2.03 -17.58
C ASN A 26 4.60 -0.97 -16.57
N ASP A 27 3.72 0.03 -16.40
CA ASP A 27 3.78 0.96 -15.30
C ASP A 27 3.09 0.30 -14.10
N VAL A 28 3.85 -0.10 -13.09
CA VAL A 28 3.33 -0.91 -11.98
C VAL A 28 3.41 -0.13 -10.68
N TYR A 29 2.27 0.00 -10.00
CA TYR A 29 2.21 0.56 -8.67
C TYR A 29 2.57 -0.50 -7.63
N ASP A 30 3.53 -0.17 -6.77
CA ASP A 30 3.95 -0.95 -5.62
C ASP A 30 3.54 -0.22 -4.33
N PHE A 31 2.53 -0.72 -3.63
CA PHE A 31 2.05 -0.13 -2.38
C PHE A 31 3.10 -0.15 -1.26
N ARG A 32 4.16 -0.96 -1.37
CA ARG A 32 5.29 -0.95 -0.43
C ARG A 32 6.29 0.18 -0.71
N HIS A 33 6.28 0.71 -1.94
CA HIS A 33 7.16 1.80 -2.37
C HIS A 33 6.41 2.77 -3.29
N PRO A 34 5.39 3.47 -2.78
CA PRO A 34 4.47 4.23 -3.62
C PRO A 34 5.10 5.48 -4.28
N ALA A 35 6.24 5.95 -3.75
CA ALA A 35 7.04 7.03 -4.33
C ALA A 35 8.51 6.92 -3.87
N PRO A 36 9.47 7.58 -4.55
CA PRO A 36 10.86 7.63 -4.08
C PRO A 36 10.96 8.14 -2.63
N GLY A 37 11.54 7.33 -1.74
CA GLY A 37 11.67 7.64 -0.32
C GLY A 37 10.43 7.39 0.54
N ASN A 38 9.34 6.88 -0.03
CA ASN A 38 8.16 6.45 0.70
C ASN A 38 8.13 4.92 0.81
N ASN A 39 8.01 4.39 2.02
CA ASN A 39 8.04 2.95 2.32
C ASN A 39 6.63 2.36 2.58
N GLY A 40 5.60 3.04 2.09
CA GLY A 40 4.19 2.74 2.33
C GLY A 40 3.76 3.02 3.77
N PHE A 41 2.51 2.69 4.08
CA PHE A 41 1.92 2.98 5.39
C PHE A 41 2.23 1.88 6.42
N HIS A 42 2.70 2.29 7.61
CA HIS A 42 2.87 1.38 8.74
C HIS A 42 2.20 1.91 10.00
N TRP A 43 1.45 1.05 10.70
CA TRP A 43 0.77 1.42 11.95
C TRP A 43 1.74 1.88 13.06
N ASN A 44 2.97 1.35 13.08
CA ASN A 44 4.00 1.75 14.05
C ASN A 44 4.48 3.20 13.89
N GLU A 45 4.22 3.84 12.74
CA GLU A 45 4.48 5.27 12.52
C GLU A 45 3.43 6.16 13.18
N ILE A 46 2.22 5.62 13.46
CA ILE A 46 1.21 6.29 14.28
C ILE A 46 1.53 6.08 15.76
N ASP A 47 1.76 4.83 16.15
CA ASP A 47 2.03 4.44 17.53
C ASP A 47 2.86 3.14 17.55
N PRO A 48 4.06 3.09 18.16
CA PRO A 48 4.86 1.87 18.23
C PRO A 48 4.13 0.70 18.92
N ASP A 49 3.19 0.98 19.83
CA ASP A 49 2.41 -0.03 20.57
C ASP A 49 1.05 -0.33 19.93
N TRP A 50 0.85 0.02 18.65
CA TRP A 50 -0.41 -0.19 17.90
C TRP A 50 -0.98 -1.61 17.97
N GLN A 51 -0.14 -2.62 18.18
CA GLN A 51 -0.57 -4.01 18.30
C GLN A 51 -1.41 -4.26 19.57
N ALA A 52 -1.24 -3.43 20.60
CA ALA A 52 -2.01 -3.49 21.84
C ALA A 52 -3.35 -2.72 21.76
N TRP A 53 -3.63 -2.04 20.64
CA TRP A 53 -4.85 -1.26 20.49
C TRP A 53 -6.12 -2.13 20.57
N THR A 54 -7.12 -1.55 21.22
CA THR A 54 -8.52 -1.97 21.16
C THR A 54 -9.12 -1.67 19.78
N LEU A 55 -10.25 -2.32 19.46
CA LEU A 55 -11.00 -2.05 18.23
C LEU A 55 -11.40 -0.57 18.07
N LYS A 56 -11.67 0.13 19.18
CA LYS A 56 -12.03 1.55 19.18
C LYS A 56 -10.83 2.41 18.78
N GLU A 57 -9.64 2.08 19.26
CA GLU A 57 -8.39 2.78 18.92
C GLU A 57 -8.05 2.59 17.44
N TYR A 58 -8.12 1.36 16.92
CA TYR A 58 -7.98 1.13 15.47
C TYR A 58 -8.96 1.98 14.66
N ARG A 59 -10.24 2.00 15.05
CA ARG A 59 -11.26 2.79 14.35
C ARG A 59 -10.95 4.28 14.35
N ASN A 60 -10.47 4.81 15.48
CA ASN A 60 -10.08 6.21 15.58
C ASN A 60 -8.85 6.51 14.71
N ALA A 61 -7.86 5.62 14.73
CA ALA A 61 -6.62 5.75 13.98
C ALA A 61 -6.83 5.74 12.45
N LEU A 62 -7.95 5.20 11.94
CA LEU A 62 -8.30 5.33 10.52
C LEU A 62 -8.43 6.79 10.04
N ASN A 63 -8.71 7.73 10.95
CA ASN A 63 -8.77 9.16 10.63
C ASN A 63 -7.42 9.89 10.84
N HIS A 64 -6.37 9.17 11.27
CA HIS A 64 -5.05 9.76 11.44
C HIS A 64 -4.49 10.18 10.07
N PRO A 65 -3.80 11.34 9.95
CA PRO A 65 -3.29 11.82 8.66
C PRO A 65 -2.44 10.79 7.90
N LEU A 66 -1.63 9.98 8.59
CA LEU A 66 -0.84 8.92 7.95
C LEU A 66 -1.71 7.81 7.33
N ALA A 67 -2.76 7.38 8.04
CA ALA A 67 -3.68 6.35 7.53
C ALA A 67 -4.50 6.88 6.34
N VAL A 68 -4.99 8.13 6.45
CA VAL A 68 -5.71 8.82 5.37
C VAL A 68 -4.83 8.99 4.14
N ASN A 69 -3.56 9.38 4.33
CA ASN A 69 -2.59 9.52 3.24
C ASN A 69 -2.28 8.18 2.57
N GLY A 70 -2.00 7.12 3.34
CA GLY A 70 -1.77 5.78 2.82
C GLY A 70 -2.95 5.27 1.99
N PHE A 71 -4.17 5.39 2.54
CA PHE A 71 -5.39 5.05 1.82
C PHE A 71 -5.57 5.85 0.52
N SER A 72 -5.25 7.15 0.55
CA SER A 72 -5.38 8.01 -0.63
C SER A 72 -4.42 7.59 -1.74
N LEU A 73 -3.17 7.24 -1.39
CA LEU A 73 -2.18 6.73 -2.34
C LEU A 73 -2.67 5.44 -3.03
N ASP A 74 -3.21 4.49 -2.27
CA ASP A 74 -3.78 3.25 -2.83
C ASP A 74 -4.99 3.54 -3.71
N MET A 75 -5.91 4.40 -3.27
CA MET A 75 -7.11 4.76 -4.03
C MET A 75 -6.79 5.51 -5.32
N ASP A 76 -5.80 6.40 -5.31
CA ASP A 76 -5.36 7.10 -6.50
C ASP A 76 -4.68 6.16 -7.48
N ALA A 77 -3.91 5.17 -6.99
CA ALA A 77 -3.35 4.12 -7.84
C ALA A 77 -4.43 3.23 -8.45
N LEU A 78 -5.47 2.87 -7.70
CA LEU A 78 -6.63 2.14 -8.21
C LEU A 78 -7.38 2.91 -9.29
N ARG A 79 -7.55 4.22 -9.14
CA ARG A 79 -8.18 5.09 -10.16
C ARG A 79 -7.30 5.30 -11.38
N TRP A 80 -5.97 5.27 -11.20
CA TRP A 80 -4.99 5.47 -12.26
C TRP A 80 -4.79 4.21 -13.11
N CYS A 81 -4.93 3.02 -12.53
CA CYS A 81 -4.61 1.76 -13.20
C CYS A 81 -5.63 1.36 -14.28
N ASP A 82 -5.16 0.62 -15.29
CA ASP A 82 -6.00 -0.01 -16.31
C ASP A 82 -6.52 -1.38 -15.81
N VAL A 83 -5.75 -2.04 -14.95
CA VAL A 83 -6.04 -3.40 -14.45
C VAL A 83 -5.46 -3.62 -13.04
N VAL A 84 -6.16 -4.43 -12.26
CA VAL A 84 -5.71 -4.94 -10.96
C VAL A 84 -5.25 -6.39 -11.10
N VAL A 85 -4.10 -6.71 -10.51
CA VAL A 85 -3.62 -8.07 -10.31
C VAL A 85 -3.68 -8.37 -8.82
N ALA A 86 -4.37 -9.44 -8.42
CA ALA A 86 -4.62 -9.79 -7.02
C ALA A 86 -4.30 -11.25 -6.70
#